data_AF-A0A7V8YB31-F1
#
_entry.id   AF-A0A7V8YB31-F1
#
_cell.length_a   1.000
_cell.length_b   1.000
_cell.length_c   1.000
_cell.angle_alpha   90.00
_cell.angle_beta   90.00
_cell.angle_gamma   90.00
#
_symmetry.space_group_name_H-M   'P 1'
#
loop_
_entity.id
_entity.type
_entity.pdbx_description
1 polymer ?
#
loop_
_entity_poly.entity_id
_entity_poly.type
_entity_poly.pdbx_seq_one_letter_code
_entity_poly.pdbx_strand_id
1 'polypeptide(L)'
;MNVTTVHGCELVDGSVPVGTGDSGTADTAGTDAVYAEVACDVTGRFVCEGRHHACIERRTASPGDDLGAYFAGAWLSETTSVQAFLALAAELERLGAPETLVARARTSALDEIVHARLIAGFAAEQGATLGHAVFRRIPDRDPLSLAIENAVEGCVRETFAAFVASHQSCAAAPEYRAAYRVIAEDEVRHAELAWAIDGWLLSQLDLAGRQQVEAAREAAVQEIYDAVTPPSAGAAAAGLPSVEASHRLLDGLVLHLWSRLAA
;
A
#
# COMPACT_ATOMS: atom_id res chain seq x y z
N MET A 1 18.41 -34.73 3.63
CA MET A 1 17.60 -34.13 4.71
C MET A 1 16.67 -33.14 4.04
N ASN A 2 15.40 -33.54 3.92
CA ASN A 2 14.33 -32.70 3.39
C ASN A 2 13.92 -31.72 4.49
N VAL A 3 13.99 -30.42 4.22
CA VAL A 3 13.22 -29.42 4.96
C VAL A 3 12.11 -28.98 4.03
N THR A 4 10.95 -29.55 4.29
CA THR A 4 9.66 -29.25 3.68
C THR A 4 9.07 -28.02 4.38
N THR A 5 8.30 -27.23 3.63
CA THR A 5 7.30 -26.24 4.07
C THR A 5 7.78 -24.78 4.21
N VAL A 6 7.64 -24.04 3.10
CA VAL A 6 7.41 -22.59 3.10
C VAL A 6 5.92 -22.39 3.34
N HIS A 7 5.53 -21.70 4.43
CA HIS A 7 4.14 -21.34 4.66
C HIS A 7 3.71 -20.32 3.60
N GLY A 8 2.97 -20.80 2.60
CA GLY A 8 2.24 -19.95 1.67
C GLY A 8 1.07 -19.27 2.37
N CYS A 9 0.70 -18.08 1.90
CA CYS A 9 -0.57 -17.44 2.22
C CYS A 9 -1.73 -18.33 1.72
N GLU A 10 -2.22 -19.22 2.57
CA GLU A 10 -3.53 -19.84 2.43
C GLU A 10 -4.53 -19.08 3.31
N LEU A 11 -5.70 -18.78 2.73
CA LEU A 11 -6.84 -18.21 3.44
C LEU A 11 -7.33 -19.25 4.47
N VAL A 12 -7.12 -18.98 5.76
CA VAL A 12 -7.65 -19.84 6.83
C VAL A 12 -9.06 -19.38 7.17
N ASP A 13 -10.03 -20.24 6.85
CA ASP A 13 -11.44 -20.07 7.18
C ASP A 13 -11.65 -20.26 8.69
N GLY A 14 -12.40 -19.34 9.31
CA GLY A 14 -12.46 -19.20 10.75
C GLY A 14 -13.25 -20.31 11.45
N SER A 15 -12.61 -21.02 12.39
CA SER A 15 -13.32 -21.65 13.51
C SER A 15 -12.41 -21.74 14.74
N VAL A 16 -12.85 -21.14 15.84
CA VAL A 16 -12.18 -21.14 17.15
C VAL A 16 -12.76 -22.28 18.00
N PRO A 17 -11.93 -23.15 18.61
CA PRO A 17 -12.38 -23.98 19.71
C PRO A 17 -12.20 -23.26 21.06
N VAL A 18 -13.30 -23.14 21.80
CA VAL A 18 -13.36 -22.75 23.22
C VAL A 18 -12.70 -23.85 24.07
N GLY A 19 -11.86 -23.47 25.05
CA GLY A 19 -10.99 -24.38 25.81
C GLY A 19 -11.49 -24.81 27.20
N THR A 20 -10.54 -25.21 28.07
CA THR A 20 -10.63 -25.36 29.56
C THR A 20 -9.20 -25.48 30.13
N GLY A 21 -8.72 -24.60 31.02
CA GLY A 21 -8.55 -24.81 32.50
C GLY A 21 -7.39 -25.78 32.87
N ASP A 22 -6.49 -25.61 33.85
CA ASP A 22 -6.33 -24.71 35.00
C ASP A 22 -4.93 -24.93 35.67
N SER A 23 -4.48 -23.95 36.47
CA SER A 23 -3.63 -23.99 37.68
C SER A 23 -2.09 -24.17 37.62
N GLY A 24 -1.37 -23.25 38.31
CA GLY A 24 0.02 -23.45 38.76
C GLY A 24 0.79 -22.16 39.06
N THR A 25 0.60 -21.57 40.24
CA THR A 25 1.34 -20.40 40.76
C THR A 25 2.76 -20.73 41.24
N ALA A 26 3.76 -19.92 40.91
CA ALA A 26 4.88 -19.60 41.81
C ALA A 26 5.54 -18.26 41.43
N ASP A 27 5.73 -17.48 42.47
CA ASP A 27 6.16 -16.09 42.56
C ASP A 27 7.69 -15.93 42.44
N THR A 28 8.14 -15.03 41.56
CA THR A 28 9.44 -14.35 41.70
C THR A 28 9.30 -12.90 41.25
N ALA A 29 9.05 -12.01 42.21
CA ALA A 29 9.26 -10.59 42.06
C ALA A 29 10.74 -10.27 41.77
N GLY A 30 11.00 -9.48 40.73
CA GLY A 30 12.34 -8.95 40.47
C GLY A 30 12.49 -8.40 39.05
N THR A 31 12.48 -7.06 38.97
CA THR A 31 12.75 -6.18 37.82
C THR A 31 11.59 -5.97 36.85
N ASP A 32 10.76 -4.98 37.18
CA ASP A 32 9.99 -4.19 36.21
C ASP A 32 10.97 -3.46 35.27
N ALA A 33 11.52 -4.19 34.31
CA ALA A 33 11.94 -3.58 33.07
C ALA A 33 10.64 -3.28 32.31
N VAL A 34 10.07 -2.09 32.56
CA VAL A 34 9.16 -1.47 31.61
C VAL A 34 9.98 -1.23 30.37
N TYR A 35 10.04 -2.24 29.49
CA TYR A 35 10.38 -2.01 28.11
C TYR A 35 9.25 -1.13 27.60
N ALA A 36 9.49 0.18 27.56
CA ALA A 36 8.80 0.99 26.59
C ALA A 36 9.09 0.31 25.25
N GLU A 37 8.09 -0.35 24.68
CA GLU A 37 8.07 -0.61 23.26
C GLU A 37 8.15 0.78 22.63
N VAL A 38 9.38 1.20 22.33
CA VAL A 38 9.60 2.30 21.39
C VAL A 38 9.21 1.69 20.05
N ALA A 39 7.91 1.70 19.77
CA ALA A 39 7.44 1.76 18.42
C ALA A 39 7.97 3.10 17.90
N CYS A 40 9.13 3.07 17.25
CA CYS A 40 9.42 4.10 16.27
C CYS A 40 8.27 3.97 15.27
N ASP A 41 7.30 4.88 15.36
CA ASP A 41 6.53 5.29 14.20
C ASP A 41 7.60 5.75 13.21
N VAL A 42 8.03 4.85 12.34
CA VAL A 42 8.84 5.23 11.19
C VAL A 42 7.87 6.01 10.32
N THR A 43 7.76 7.31 10.58
CA THR A 43 7.03 8.28 9.76
C THR A 43 7.76 8.57 8.45
N GLY A 44 8.76 7.76 8.08
CA GLY A 44 9.28 7.71 6.73
C GLY A 44 8.22 7.08 5.84
N ARG A 45 7.20 7.85 5.45
CA ARG A 45 6.28 7.47 4.38
C ARG A 45 7.15 7.22 3.15
N PHE A 46 7.12 5.99 2.65
CA PHE A 46 7.83 5.69 1.43
C PHE A 46 7.06 6.31 0.27
N VAL A 47 7.78 6.88 -0.69
CA VAL A 47 7.24 7.56 -1.87
C VAL A 47 6.54 6.55 -2.82
N CYS A 48 6.67 5.25 -2.57
CA CYS A 48 6.00 4.14 -3.26
C CYS A 48 5.31 3.24 -2.23
N GLU A 49 4.23 3.73 -1.62
CA GLU A 49 3.32 2.93 -0.82
C GLU A 49 2.15 2.57 -1.72
N GLY A 50 2.03 1.31 -2.13
CA GLY A 50 0.83 0.82 -2.81
C GLY A 50 -0.43 1.06 -1.97
N ARG A 51 -1.59 0.69 -2.51
CA ARG A 51 -2.90 1.09 -1.98
C ARG A 51 -3.09 0.82 -0.48
N HIS A 52 -3.41 1.85 0.30
CA HIS A 52 -3.95 1.67 1.65
C HIS A 52 -5.47 1.50 1.67
N HIS A 53 -5.97 0.98 2.80
CA HIS A 53 -7.38 0.83 3.08
C HIS A 53 -7.63 0.85 4.59
N ALA A 54 -8.79 1.35 5.01
CA ALA A 54 -9.17 1.44 6.43
C ALA A 54 -9.14 0.11 7.24
N CYS A 55 -9.05 -1.03 6.56
CA CYS A 55 -8.92 -2.36 7.17
C CYS A 55 -7.50 -2.67 7.65
N ILE A 56 -6.49 -1.93 7.22
CA ILE A 56 -5.12 -2.05 7.70
C ILE A 56 -5.06 -1.35 9.06
N GLU A 57 -4.87 -2.12 10.13
CA GLU A 57 -4.82 -1.58 11.49
C GLU A 57 -3.41 -1.14 11.87
N ARG A 58 -2.43 -2.01 11.59
CA ARG A 58 -1.03 -1.75 11.94
C ARG A 58 -0.10 -2.32 10.90
N ARG A 59 0.96 -1.59 10.58
CA ARG A 59 2.11 -2.06 9.81
C ARG A 59 3.33 -2.01 10.71
N THR A 60 4.13 -3.07 10.70
CA THR A 60 5.41 -3.11 11.43
C THR A 60 6.49 -3.38 10.40
N ALA A 61 7.19 -2.31 10.01
CA ALA A 61 8.31 -2.38 9.10
C ALA A 61 9.58 -2.83 9.83
N SER A 62 10.51 -3.40 9.07
CA SER A 62 11.85 -3.69 9.58
C SER A 62 12.65 -2.40 9.74
N PRO A 63 13.45 -2.25 10.81
CA PRO A 63 14.25 -1.05 11.02
C PRO A 63 15.41 -0.98 10.03
N GLY A 64 15.83 0.24 9.67
CA GLY A 64 17.01 0.50 8.84
C GLY A 64 16.71 1.45 7.68
N ASP A 65 17.78 1.87 6.99
CA ASP A 65 17.73 2.75 5.82
C ASP A 65 18.57 2.23 4.64
N ASP A 66 19.07 0.99 4.75
CA ASP A 66 19.80 0.29 3.71
C ASP A 66 18.86 -0.26 2.62
N LEU A 67 19.46 -0.87 1.58
CA LEU A 67 18.72 -1.39 0.43
C LEU A 67 17.76 -2.52 0.82
N GLY A 68 18.17 -3.36 1.78
CA GLY A 68 17.33 -4.44 2.29
C GLY A 68 16.12 -3.92 3.06
N ALA A 69 16.31 -2.91 3.90
CA ALA A 69 15.25 -2.22 4.64
C ALA A 69 14.25 -1.55 3.68
N TYR A 70 14.74 -0.93 2.59
CA TYR A 70 13.87 -0.39 1.56
C TYR A 70 13.01 -1.48 0.91
N PHE A 71 13.60 -2.60 0.47
CA PHE A 71 12.82 -3.68 -0.13
C PHE A 71 11.87 -4.35 0.86
N ALA A 72 12.25 -4.49 2.14
CA ALA A 72 11.34 -4.98 3.17
C ALA A 72 10.13 -4.05 3.38
N GLY A 73 10.35 -2.73 3.34
CA GLY A 73 9.29 -1.73 3.39
C GLY A 73 8.37 -1.78 2.17
N ALA A 74 8.95 -1.83 0.96
CA ALA A 74 8.20 -1.96 -0.28
C ALA A 74 7.38 -3.26 -0.31
N TRP A 75 7.97 -4.40 0.07
CA TRP A 75 7.26 -5.68 0.20
C TRP A 75 6.04 -5.58 1.13
N LEU A 76 6.20 -4.89 2.26
CA LEU A 76 5.12 -4.71 3.22
C LEU A 76 4.00 -3.86 2.61
N SER A 77 4.32 -2.86 1.79
CA SER A 77 3.34 -2.08 1.02
C SER A 77 2.54 -2.99 0.09
N GLU A 78 3.21 -3.74 -0.82
CA GLU A 78 2.50 -4.60 -1.78
C GLU A 78 1.61 -5.64 -1.08
N THR A 79 2.14 -6.25 -0.01
CA THR A 79 1.39 -7.24 0.77
C THR A 79 0.14 -6.63 1.42
N THR A 80 0.21 -5.38 1.87
CA THR A 80 -0.97 -4.68 2.37
C THR A 80 -1.94 -4.26 1.26
N SER A 81 -1.42 -3.89 0.08
CA SER A 81 -2.22 -3.55 -1.11
C SER A 81 -3.11 -4.71 -1.55
N VAL A 82 -2.63 -5.97 -1.45
CA VAL A 82 -3.45 -7.17 -1.70
C VAL A 82 -4.76 -7.11 -0.90
N GLN A 83 -4.66 -6.86 0.41
CA GLN A 83 -5.85 -6.80 1.28
C GLN A 83 -6.67 -5.53 1.04
N ALA A 84 -6.03 -4.42 0.70
CA ALA A 84 -6.71 -3.18 0.34
C ALA A 84 -7.61 -3.36 -0.90
N PHE A 85 -7.10 -4.00 -1.95
CA PHE A 85 -7.88 -4.28 -3.16
C PHE A 85 -8.99 -5.30 -2.95
N LEU A 86 -8.77 -6.33 -2.13
CA LEU A 86 -9.82 -7.29 -1.77
C LEU A 86 -10.95 -6.63 -0.96
N ALA A 87 -10.60 -5.76 -0.01
CA ALA A 87 -11.57 -5.03 0.78
C ALA A 87 -12.34 -4.00 -0.09
N LEU A 88 -11.64 -3.29 -0.97
CA LEU A 88 -12.25 -2.42 -1.98
C LEU A 88 -13.25 -3.19 -2.85
N ALA A 89 -12.88 -4.37 -3.36
CA ALA A 89 -13.78 -5.19 -4.17
C ALA A 89 -15.07 -5.56 -3.41
N ALA A 90 -14.94 -5.95 -2.13
CA ALA A 90 -16.10 -6.28 -1.30
C ALA A 90 -17.00 -5.07 -1.03
N GLU A 91 -16.44 -3.88 -0.81
CA GLU A 91 -17.22 -2.67 -0.64
C GLU A 91 -17.91 -2.22 -1.94
N LEU A 92 -17.22 -2.32 -3.08
CA LEU A 92 -17.80 -2.06 -4.39
C LEU A 92 -19.00 -2.98 -4.66
N GLU A 93 -18.89 -4.28 -4.36
CA GLU A 93 -20.01 -5.22 -4.49
C GLU A 93 -21.19 -4.84 -3.61
N ARG A 94 -20.93 -4.54 -2.33
CA ARG A 94 -21.97 -4.18 -1.37
C ARG A 94 -22.72 -2.91 -1.78
N LEU A 95 -22.00 -1.95 -2.38
CA LEU A 95 -22.57 -0.70 -2.88
C LEU A 95 -23.20 -0.83 -4.29
N GLY A 96 -23.17 -2.02 -4.89
CA GLY A 96 -23.79 -2.27 -6.20
C GLY A 96 -23.02 -1.67 -7.38
N ALA A 97 -21.69 -1.61 -7.29
CA ALA A 97 -20.85 -1.18 -8.40
C ALA A 97 -20.96 -2.13 -9.61
N PRO A 98 -20.69 -1.65 -10.84
CA PRO A 98 -20.57 -2.51 -12.01
C PRO A 98 -19.61 -3.69 -11.75
N GLU A 99 -20.02 -4.90 -12.14
CA GLU A 99 -19.23 -6.13 -11.95
C GLU A 99 -17.81 -6.02 -12.52
N THR A 100 -17.63 -5.22 -13.57
CA THR A 100 -16.32 -4.97 -14.18
C THR A 100 -15.36 -4.22 -13.25
N LEU A 101 -15.84 -3.27 -12.42
CA LEU A 101 -14.99 -2.57 -11.45
C LEU A 101 -14.55 -3.51 -10.32
N VAL A 102 -15.49 -4.33 -9.84
CA VAL A 102 -15.22 -5.35 -8.82
C VAL A 102 -14.19 -6.37 -9.33
N ALA A 103 -14.38 -6.88 -10.54
CA ALA A 103 -13.48 -7.85 -11.15
C ALA A 103 -12.08 -7.26 -11.32
N ARG A 104 -11.97 -6.00 -11.77
CA ARG A 104 -10.68 -5.31 -11.89
C ARG A 104 -9.99 -5.12 -10.54
N ALA A 105 -10.72 -4.78 -9.47
CA ALA A 105 -10.13 -4.68 -8.13
C ALA A 105 -9.57 -6.03 -7.65
N ARG A 106 -10.28 -7.14 -7.90
CA ARG A 106 -9.76 -8.49 -7.62
C ARG A 106 -8.52 -8.82 -8.45
N THR A 107 -8.49 -8.42 -9.72
CA THR A 107 -7.29 -8.59 -10.56
C THR A 107 -6.12 -7.78 -10.03
N SER A 108 -6.32 -6.52 -9.60
CA SER A 108 -5.26 -5.72 -8.96
C SER A 108 -4.70 -6.42 -7.73
N ALA A 109 -5.52 -7.05 -6.89
CA ALA A 109 -5.01 -7.85 -5.77
C ALA A 109 -4.12 -9.05 -6.20
N LEU A 110 -4.33 -9.61 -7.39
CA LEU A 110 -3.46 -10.66 -7.94
C LEU A 110 -2.15 -10.08 -8.47
N ASP A 111 -2.19 -8.91 -9.11
CA ASP A 111 -0.99 -8.18 -9.54
C ASP A 111 -0.09 -7.89 -8.33
N GLU A 112 -0.67 -7.43 -7.22
CA GLU A 112 0.03 -7.14 -5.97
C GLU A 112 0.71 -8.36 -5.32
N ILE A 113 0.12 -9.55 -5.47
CA ILE A 113 0.77 -10.80 -5.04
C ILE A 113 2.04 -11.05 -5.87
N VAL A 114 2.03 -10.71 -7.16
CA VAL A 114 3.20 -10.83 -8.02
C VAL A 114 4.27 -9.80 -7.61
N HIS A 115 3.87 -8.55 -7.36
CA HIS A 115 4.78 -7.48 -6.92
C HIS A 115 5.44 -7.84 -5.60
N ALA A 116 4.65 -8.26 -4.59
CA ALA A 116 5.16 -8.71 -3.31
C ALA A 116 6.17 -9.86 -3.47
N ARG A 117 5.94 -10.82 -4.37
CA ARG A 117 6.91 -11.91 -4.61
C ARG A 117 8.21 -11.43 -5.22
N LEU A 118 8.15 -10.51 -6.18
CA LEU A 118 9.34 -9.92 -6.81
C LEU A 118 10.18 -9.17 -5.77
N ILE A 119 9.54 -8.28 -5.00
CA ILE A 119 10.21 -7.47 -3.98
C ILE A 119 10.72 -8.34 -2.82
N ALA A 120 9.99 -9.40 -2.43
CA ALA A 120 10.48 -10.36 -1.43
C ALA A 120 11.79 -11.04 -1.88
N GLY A 121 11.92 -11.35 -3.17
CA GLY A 121 13.17 -11.86 -3.74
C GLY A 121 14.33 -10.89 -3.54
N PHE A 122 14.12 -9.61 -3.83
CA PHE A 122 15.13 -8.56 -3.63
C PHE A 122 15.49 -8.38 -2.15
N ALA A 123 14.49 -8.35 -1.27
CA ALA A 123 14.71 -8.28 0.17
C ALA A 123 15.54 -9.48 0.68
N ALA A 124 15.25 -10.68 0.21
CA ALA A 124 15.97 -11.89 0.59
C ALA A 124 17.44 -11.88 0.11
N GLU A 125 17.72 -11.37 -1.10
CA GLU A 125 19.08 -11.20 -1.62
C GLU A 125 19.92 -10.23 -0.77
N GLN A 126 19.26 -9.24 -0.16
CA GLN A 126 19.88 -8.30 0.78
C GLN A 126 19.95 -8.83 2.23
N GLY A 127 19.46 -10.05 2.49
CA GLY A 127 19.39 -10.62 3.85
C GLY A 127 18.41 -9.87 4.76
N ALA A 128 17.45 -9.14 4.19
CA ALA A 128 16.51 -8.35 4.96
C ALA A 128 15.50 -9.23 5.71
N THR A 129 15.11 -8.77 6.89
CA THR A 129 13.94 -9.33 7.59
C THR A 129 12.69 -8.66 7.05
N LEU A 130 11.63 -9.42 6.80
CA LEU A 130 10.35 -8.88 6.36
C LEU A 130 9.48 -8.52 7.58
N GLY A 131 8.75 -7.42 7.46
CA GLY A 131 7.80 -6.97 8.47
C GLY A 131 6.50 -7.77 8.48
N HIS A 132 5.47 -7.23 9.13
CA HIS A 132 4.13 -7.79 9.10
C HIS A 132 3.05 -6.71 9.23
N ALA A 133 1.84 -7.05 8.81
CA ALA A 133 0.67 -6.20 8.95
C ALA A 133 -0.44 -6.91 9.74
N VAL A 134 -1.20 -6.13 10.49
CA VAL A 134 -2.42 -6.56 11.18
C VAL A 134 -3.61 -5.92 10.49
N PHE A 135 -4.62 -6.74 10.21
CA PHE A 135 -5.85 -6.32 9.56
C PHE A 135 -7.01 -6.45 10.53
N ARG A 136 -7.96 -5.55 10.40
CA ARG A 136 -9.20 -5.56 11.17
C ARG A 136 -10.40 -5.57 10.25
N ARG A 137 -11.50 -6.12 10.74
CA ARG A 137 -12.80 -5.91 10.11
C ARG A 137 -13.25 -4.48 10.36
N ILE A 138 -13.69 -3.80 9.31
CA ILE A 138 -14.30 -2.47 9.41
C ILE A 138 -15.82 -2.58 9.25
N PRO A 139 -16.60 -1.63 9.82
CA PRO A 139 -18.01 -1.52 9.52
C PRO A 139 -18.23 -1.13 8.05
N ASP A 140 -19.45 -1.38 7.57
CA ASP A 140 -19.87 -0.94 6.25
C ASP A 140 -19.80 0.58 6.15
N ARG A 141 -19.12 1.09 5.12
CA ARG A 141 -18.95 2.52 4.88
C ARG A 141 -19.95 3.06 3.86
N ASP A 142 -20.24 4.35 3.94
CA ASP A 142 -21.05 5.02 2.93
C ASP A 142 -20.25 5.31 1.64
N PRO A 143 -20.93 5.64 0.51
CA PRO A 143 -20.24 5.95 -0.73
C PRO A 143 -19.25 7.12 -0.63
N LEU A 144 -19.55 8.13 0.21
CA LEU A 144 -18.68 9.29 0.38
C LEU A 144 -17.33 8.92 1.02
N SER A 145 -17.38 8.09 2.08
CA SER A 145 -16.18 7.60 2.76
C SER A 145 -15.28 6.81 1.81
N LEU A 146 -15.87 5.94 0.97
CA LEU A 146 -15.12 5.19 -0.04
C LEU A 146 -14.58 6.12 -1.14
N ALA A 147 -15.33 7.15 -1.54
CA ALA A 147 -14.91 8.11 -2.56
C ALA A 147 -13.71 8.94 -2.10
N ILE A 148 -13.72 9.39 -0.85
CA ILE A 148 -12.60 10.12 -0.24
C ILE A 148 -11.35 9.23 -0.20
N GLU A 149 -11.47 8.00 0.32
CA GLU A 149 -10.33 7.07 0.35
C GLU A 149 -9.84 6.75 -1.07
N ASN A 150 -10.73 6.53 -2.02
CA ASN A 150 -10.35 6.26 -3.41
C ASN A 150 -9.67 7.45 -4.08
N ALA A 151 -10.06 8.69 -3.79
CA ALA A 151 -9.39 9.86 -4.33
C ALA A 151 -7.95 10.01 -3.79
N VAL A 152 -7.74 9.72 -2.51
CA VAL A 152 -6.41 9.78 -1.87
C VAL A 152 -5.53 8.61 -2.27
N GLU A 153 -5.97 7.39 -2.00
CA GLU A 153 -5.16 6.18 -2.18
C GLU A 153 -5.14 5.78 -3.65
N GLY A 154 -6.30 5.72 -4.29
CA GLY A 154 -6.41 5.30 -5.68
C GLY A 154 -5.95 6.37 -6.68
N CYS A 155 -6.63 7.52 -6.72
CA CYS A 155 -6.39 8.48 -7.80
C CYS A 155 -5.05 9.20 -7.65
N VAL A 156 -4.64 9.55 -6.43
CA VAL A 156 -3.39 10.27 -6.19
C VAL A 156 -2.22 9.31 -6.00
N ARG A 157 -2.28 8.41 -5.00
CA ARG A 157 -1.12 7.59 -4.63
C ARG A 157 -0.78 6.50 -5.64
N GLU A 158 -1.74 5.75 -6.19
CA GLU A 158 -1.44 4.76 -7.25
C GLU A 158 -0.88 5.45 -8.52
N THR A 159 -1.45 6.58 -8.92
CA THR A 159 -0.93 7.31 -10.10
C THR A 159 0.50 7.78 -9.86
N PHE A 160 0.81 8.24 -8.65
CA PHE A 160 2.17 8.61 -8.29
C PHE A 160 3.11 7.40 -8.21
N ALA A 161 2.64 6.28 -7.64
CA ALA A 161 3.38 5.01 -7.61
C ALA A 161 3.73 4.53 -9.03
N ALA A 162 2.79 4.64 -9.98
CA ALA A 162 3.04 4.32 -11.39
C ALA A 162 4.19 5.15 -11.99
N PHE A 163 4.26 6.45 -11.67
CA PHE A 163 5.37 7.31 -12.11
C PHE A 163 6.70 6.96 -11.43
N VAL A 164 6.67 6.64 -10.13
CA VAL A 164 7.86 6.23 -9.38
C VAL A 164 8.40 4.89 -9.91
N ALA A 165 7.54 3.89 -10.08
CA ALA A 165 7.91 2.59 -10.64
C ALA A 165 8.45 2.74 -12.08
N SER A 166 7.83 3.60 -12.89
CA SER A 166 8.32 3.93 -14.24
C SER A 166 9.72 4.53 -14.19
N HIS A 167 9.99 5.44 -13.25
CA HIS A 167 11.31 6.01 -13.03
C HIS A 167 12.32 4.93 -12.60
N GLN A 168 11.95 4.09 -11.63
CA GLN A 168 12.79 3.00 -11.12
C GLN A 168 13.15 1.98 -12.20
N SER A 169 12.23 1.70 -13.14
CA SER A 169 12.48 0.82 -14.29
C SER A 169 13.66 1.27 -15.17
N CYS A 170 14.05 2.54 -15.07
CA CYS A 170 15.20 3.12 -15.77
C CYS A 170 16.38 3.41 -14.83
N ALA A 171 16.11 3.92 -13.62
CA ALA A 171 17.12 4.47 -12.73
C ALA A 171 17.75 3.45 -11.76
N ALA A 172 17.03 2.38 -11.39
CA ALA A 172 17.52 1.38 -10.44
C ALA A 172 18.77 0.63 -10.95
N ALA A 173 19.40 -0.16 -10.09
CA ALA A 173 20.43 -1.10 -10.52
C ALA A 173 19.87 -2.08 -11.59
N PRO A 174 20.66 -2.50 -12.60
CA PRO A 174 20.18 -3.27 -13.76
C PRO A 174 19.34 -4.50 -13.42
N GLU A 175 19.68 -5.20 -12.34
CA GLU A 175 19.01 -6.39 -11.83
C GLU A 175 17.55 -6.15 -11.41
N TYR A 176 17.19 -4.95 -10.97
CA TYR A 176 15.83 -4.62 -10.49
C TYR A 176 14.92 -4.05 -11.58
N ARG A 177 15.49 -3.48 -12.65
CA ARG A 177 14.76 -2.70 -13.67
C ARG A 177 13.64 -3.48 -14.37
N ALA A 178 13.85 -4.77 -14.60
CA ALA A 178 12.85 -5.61 -15.27
C ALA A 178 11.60 -5.80 -14.40
N ALA A 179 11.77 -6.00 -13.09
CA ALA A 179 10.64 -6.11 -12.16
C ALA A 179 9.90 -4.77 -12.05
N TYR A 180 10.63 -3.65 -11.93
CA TYR A 180 9.99 -2.33 -11.89
C TYR A 180 9.22 -1.97 -13.16
N ARG A 181 9.58 -2.52 -14.32
CA ARG A 181 8.77 -2.35 -15.54
C ARG A 181 7.43 -3.07 -15.44
N VAL A 182 7.42 -4.29 -14.92
CA VAL A 182 6.19 -5.06 -14.69
C VAL A 182 5.30 -4.30 -13.69
N ILE A 183 5.88 -3.89 -12.56
CA ILE A 183 5.16 -3.12 -11.53
C ILE A 183 4.59 -1.85 -12.16
N ALA A 184 5.39 -1.05 -12.88
CA ALA A 184 4.91 0.18 -13.51
C ALA A 184 3.72 -0.02 -14.48
N GLU A 185 3.73 -1.09 -15.28
CA GLU A 185 2.62 -1.41 -16.20
C GLU A 185 1.35 -1.79 -15.45
N ASP A 186 1.47 -2.40 -14.27
CA ASP A 186 0.36 -2.81 -13.42
C ASP A 186 -0.19 -1.61 -12.64
N GLU A 187 0.67 -0.79 -12.05
CA GLU A 187 0.32 0.45 -11.34
C GLU A 187 -0.47 1.43 -12.22
N VAL A 188 -0.13 1.53 -13.52
CA VAL A 188 -0.95 2.31 -14.47
C VAL A 188 -2.37 1.78 -14.54
N ARG A 189 -2.57 0.45 -14.58
CA ARG A 189 -3.92 -0.15 -14.63
C ARG A 189 -4.67 0.02 -13.32
N HIS A 190 -3.96 0.06 -12.19
CA HIS A 190 -4.53 0.32 -10.86
C HIS A 190 -5.00 1.77 -10.74
N ALA A 191 -4.18 2.72 -11.18
CA ALA A 191 -4.57 4.13 -11.30
C ALA A 191 -5.80 4.31 -12.22
N GLU A 192 -5.81 3.66 -13.39
CA GLU A 192 -6.97 3.67 -14.30
C GLU A 192 -8.23 3.06 -13.68
N LEU A 193 -8.09 2.08 -12.79
CA LEU A 193 -9.19 1.51 -12.04
C LEU A 193 -9.72 2.52 -11.01
N ALA A 194 -8.83 3.15 -10.25
CA ALA A 194 -9.18 4.16 -9.27
C ALA A 194 -10.01 5.30 -9.89
N TRP A 195 -9.62 5.78 -11.07
CA TRP A 195 -10.37 6.81 -11.80
C TRP A 195 -11.75 6.34 -12.29
N ALA A 196 -11.88 5.09 -12.72
CA ALA A 196 -13.17 4.53 -13.09
C ALA A 196 -14.11 4.39 -11.89
N ILE A 197 -13.57 4.00 -10.73
CA ILE A 197 -14.30 3.95 -9.45
C ILE A 197 -14.71 5.36 -9.02
N ASP A 198 -13.82 6.35 -9.14
CA ASP A 198 -14.08 7.75 -8.80
C ASP A 198 -15.28 8.29 -9.59
N GLY A 199 -15.29 8.12 -10.91
CA GLY A 199 -16.41 8.55 -11.76
C GLY A 199 -17.75 7.90 -11.36
N TRP A 200 -17.74 6.60 -11.02
CA TRP A 200 -18.93 5.90 -10.55
C TRP A 200 -19.39 6.39 -9.16
N LEU A 201 -18.47 6.61 -8.22
CA LEU A 201 -18.79 7.12 -6.88
C LEU A 201 -19.32 8.56 -6.93
N LEU A 202 -18.66 9.46 -7.66
CA LEU A 202 -19.09 10.86 -7.79
C LEU A 202 -20.50 10.98 -8.40
N SER A 203 -20.90 10.04 -9.27
CA SER A 203 -22.26 10.00 -9.82
C SER A 203 -23.35 9.78 -8.76
N GLN A 204 -22.99 9.21 -7.62
CA GLN A 204 -23.88 8.93 -6.49
C GLN A 204 -23.85 10.02 -5.42
N LEU A 205 -22.91 10.96 -5.50
CA LEU A 205 -22.72 12.02 -4.51
C LEU A 205 -23.39 13.32 -4.96
N ASP A 206 -23.86 14.08 -3.97
CA ASP A 206 -24.31 15.47 -4.14
C ASP A 206 -23.12 16.42 -4.27
N LEU A 207 -23.40 17.71 -4.48
CA LEU A 207 -22.36 18.72 -4.68
C LEU A 207 -21.41 18.82 -3.47
N ALA A 208 -21.94 18.73 -2.25
CA ALA A 208 -21.14 18.83 -1.04
C ALA A 208 -20.18 17.63 -0.91
N GLY A 209 -20.66 16.41 -1.19
CA GLY A 209 -19.83 15.22 -1.21
C GLY A 209 -18.72 15.31 -2.26
N ARG A 210 -19.03 15.76 -3.48
CA ARG A 210 -18.02 15.95 -4.54
C ARG A 210 -16.94 16.96 -4.16
N GLN A 211 -17.32 18.05 -3.49
CA GLN A 211 -16.37 19.04 -2.98
C GLN A 211 -15.43 18.46 -1.90
N GLN A 212 -15.94 17.57 -1.04
CA GLN A 212 -15.09 16.89 -0.05
C GLN A 212 -14.09 15.93 -0.71
N VAL A 213 -14.52 15.20 -1.75
CA VAL A 213 -13.62 14.31 -2.51
C VAL A 213 -12.51 15.11 -3.21
N GLU A 214 -12.84 16.25 -3.81
CA GLU A 214 -11.85 17.12 -4.44
C GLU A 214 -10.86 17.69 -3.41
N ALA A 215 -11.36 18.20 -2.29
CA ALA A 215 -10.52 18.72 -1.22
C ALA A 215 -9.57 17.63 -0.66
N ALA A 216 -10.04 16.38 -0.54
CA ALA A 216 -9.20 15.26 -0.12
C ALA A 216 -8.10 14.95 -1.15
N ARG A 217 -8.41 15.04 -2.45
CA ARG A 217 -7.44 14.85 -3.53
C ARG A 217 -6.35 15.92 -3.51
N GLU A 218 -6.75 17.19 -3.39
CA GLU A 218 -5.82 18.33 -3.28
C GLU A 218 -4.91 18.19 -2.05
N ALA A 219 -5.50 17.86 -0.90
CA ALA A 219 -4.75 17.63 0.33
C ALA A 219 -3.74 16.48 0.18
N ALA A 220 -4.13 15.37 -0.44
CA ALA A 220 -3.23 14.24 -0.67
C ALA A 220 -2.04 14.60 -1.58
N VAL A 221 -2.26 15.39 -2.63
CA VAL A 221 -1.17 15.90 -3.47
C VAL A 221 -0.21 16.75 -2.64
N GLN A 222 -0.74 17.67 -1.82
CA GLN A 222 0.09 18.52 -0.96
C GLN A 222 0.86 17.71 0.08
N GLU A 223 0.23 16.69 0.68
CA GLU A 223 0.90 15.77 1.60
C GLU A 223 2.11 15.09 0.95
N ILE A 224 2.02 14.70 -0.33
CA ILE A 224 3.16 14.08 -1.02
C ILE A 224 4.25 15.13 -1.25
N TYR A 225 3.93 16.34 -1.70
CA TYR A 225 4.93 17.42 -1.84
C TYR A 225 5.67 17.68 -0.53
N ASP A 226 4.94 17.78 0.58
CA ASP A 226 5.52 18.07 1.90
C ASP A 226 6.36 16.89 2.44
N ALA A 227 6.04 15.66 2.03
CA ALA A 227 6.73 14.44 2.43
C ALA A 227 7.96 14.11 1.57
N VAL A 228 8.20 14.80 0.45
CA VAL A 228 9.38 14.54 -0.40
C VAL A 228 10.66 14.90 0.35
N THR A 229 11.42 13.88 0.72
CA THR A 229 12.77 14.03 1.30
C THR A 229 13.83 13.37 0.41
N PRO A 230 15.11 13.73 0.55
CA PRO A 230 16.19 13.01 -0.11
C PRO A 230 16.13 11.50 0.22
N PRO A 231 16.26 10.60 -0.77
CA PRO A 231 16.25 9.17 -0.50
C PRO A 231 17.47 8.78 0.34
N SER A 232 17.32 7.77 1.20
CA SER A 232 18.46 7.10 1.84
C SER A 232 19.36 6.46 0.77
N ALA A 233 20.57 6.05 1.17
CA ALA A 233 21.48 5.35 0.26
C ALA A 233 20.85 4.06 -0.30
N GLY A 234 20.12 3.31 0.53
CA GLY A 234 19.38 2.12 0.12
C GLY A 234 18.26 2.43 -0.88
N ALA A 235 17.41 3.41 -0.55
CA ALA A 235 16.35 3.88 -1.43
C ALA A 235 16.87 4.36 -2.79
N ALA A 236 17.98 5.11 -2.79
CA ALA A 236 18.61 5.58 -4.02
C ALA A 236 19.16 4.42 -4.89
N ALA A 237 19.72 3.38 -4.26
CA ALA A 237 20.18 2.18 -4.98
C ALA A 237 19.01 1.37 -5.59
N ALA A 238 17.84 1.39 -4.94
CA ALA A 238 16.58 0.88 -5.51
C ALA A 238 15.99 1.79 -6.59
N GLY A 239 16.67 2.89 -6.94
CA GLY A 239 16.27 3.81 -8.00
C GLY A 239 15.17 4.78 -7.59
N LEU A 240 14.90 5.02 -6.30
CA LEU A 240 13.94 6.05 -5.92
C LEU A 240 14.40 7.42 -6.46
N PRO A 241 13.46 8.25 -6.94
CA PRO A 241 13.77 9.57 -7.47
C PRO A 241 14.41 10.49 -6.41
N SER A 242 15.28 11.38 -6.86
CA SER A 242 15.73 12.51 -6.06
C SER A 242 14.56 13.47 -5.79
N VAL A 243 14.70 14.38 -4.81
CA VAL A 243 13.69 15.42 -4.53
C VAL A 243 13.24 16.16 -5.78
N GLU A 244 14.19 16.60 -6.60
CA GLU A 244 13.92 17.32 -7.85
C GLU A 244 13.16 16.44 -8.87
N ALA A 245 13.52 15.16 -8.97
CA ALA A 245 12.80 14.23 -9.84
C ALA A 245 11.39 13.94 -9.30
N SER A 246 11.21 13.75 -8.00
CA SER A 246 9.90 13.56 -7.37
C SER A 246 8.97 14.73 -7.62
N HIS A 247 9.44 15.97 -7.49
CA HIS A 247 8.65 17.16 -7.82
C HIS A 247 8.23 17.17 -9.30
N ARG A 248 9.12 16.80 -10.24
CA ARG A 248 8.73 16.68 -11.65
C ARG A 248 7.66 15.62 -11.90
N LEU A 249 7.73 14.48 -11.21
CA LEU A 249 6.71 13.43 -11.30
C LEU A 249 5.37 13.93 -10.73
N LEU A 250 5.40 14.66 -9.61
CA LEU A 250 4.22 15.30 -9.02
C LEU A 250 3.61 16.37 -9.93
N ASP A 251 4.43 17.20 -10.59
CA ASP A 251 3.94 18.16 -11.57
C ASP A 251 3.21 17.44 -12.73
N GLY A 252 3.75 16.29 -13.16
CA GLY A 252 3.09 15.41 -14.13
C GLY A 252 1.77 14.83 -13.63
N LEU A 253 1.70 14.41 -12.36
CA LEU A 253 0.48 13.95 -11.69
C LEU A 253 -0.58 15.05 -11.65
N VAL A 254 -0.22 16.25 -11.20
CA VAL A 254 -1.10 17.42 -11.16
C VAL A 254 -1.67 17.69 -12.54
N LEU A 255 -0.84 17.74 -13.58
CA LEU A 255 -1.32 17.90 -14.95
C LEU A 255 -2.29 16.78 -15.38
N HIS A 256 -2.03 15.53 -14.99
CA HIS A 256 -2.94 14.41 -15.27
C HIS A 256 -4.28 14.55 -14.54
N LEU A 257 -4.26 14.75 -13.21
CA LEU A 257 -5.44 14.92 -12.35
C LEU A 257 -6.38 15.99 -12.92
N TRP A 258 -5.85 17.17 -13.24
CA TRP A 258 -6.66 18.32 -13.64
C TRP A 258 -7.07 18.31 -15.11
N SER A 259 -6.34 17.60 -15.98
CA SER A 259 -6.79 17.40 -17.37
C SER A 259 -7.98 16.44 -17.48
N ARG A 260 -8.09 15.47 -16.56
CA ARG A 260 -9.19 14.49 -16.50
C ARG A 260 -10.48 15.08 -15.95
N LEU A 261 -10.41 16.07 -15.06
CA LEU A 261 -11.58 16.76 -14.51
C LEU A 261 -12.19 17.79 -15.47
N ALA A 262 -11.40 18.25 -16.44
CA ALA A 262 -11.84 19.18 -17.47
C ALA A 262 -12.50 18.49 -18.69
N ALA A 263 -12.48 17.16 -18.75
CA ALA A 263 -13.01 16.33 -19.83
C ALA A 263 -14.35 15.67 -19.45
#